data_AF-A0AAV1ZPL4-F1
#
_entry.id   AF-A0AAV1ZPL4-F1
#
_cell.length_a   1.000
_cell.length_b   1.000
_cell.length_c   1.000
_cell.angle_alpha   90.00
_cell.angle_beta   90.00
_cell.angle_gamma   90.00
#
_symmetry.space_group_name_H-M   'P 1'
#
loop_
_entity.id
_entity.type
_entity.pdbx_description
1 polymer ?
#
loop_
_entity_poly.entity_id
_entity_poly.type
_entity_poly.pdbx_seq_one_letter_code
_entity_poly.pdbx_strand_id
1 'polypeptide(L)'
;MAIARPLGMEFDHSWPESAECLTLDFGPFETAHRWRRMPECDEFVGARRSKHTVIAYKDAVFVFGGDNGKHMLNDLLRFDVKDNSWGRAFTTGVPPAPRYHHSAVIHENSMFVFGGYTGDIHSNSNLTNKNDLFEYKFTSGQWVEWKFEGKDISCCLMNPVKDV
;
A
#
# COMPACT_ATOMS: atom_id res chain seq x y z
N MET A 1 9.50 11.36 12.81
CA MET A 1 10.07 11.99 14.01
C MET A 1 11.48 11.43 14.16
N ALA A 2 12.51 12.18 13.76
CA ALA A 2 13.89 11.72 13.88
C ALA A 2 14.53 12.40 15.09
N ILE A 3 15.09 11.60 16.00
CA ILE A 3 15.77 12.05 17.20
C ILE A 3 17.20 12.40 16.78
N ALA A 4 17.60 13.66 16.95
CA ALA A 4 18.98 14.07 16.75
C ALA A 4 19.87 13.45 17.85
N ARG A 5 21.00 12.83 17.47
CA ARG A 5 22.03 12.44 18.44
C ARG A 5 22.87 13.67 18.81
N PRO A 6 23.12 13.95 20.10
CA PRO A 6 24.06 14.98 20.50
C PRO A 6 25.49 14.54 20.17
N LEU A 7 26.30 15.48 19.67
CA LEU A 7 27.74 15.32 19.55
C LEU A 7 28.37 15.30 20.95
N GLY A 8 29.17 14.27 21.24
CA GLY A 8 30.04 14.23 22.42
C GLY A 8 29.70 13.13 23.42
N MET A 9 30.04 11.89 23.09
CA MET A 9 30.42 10.87 24.07
C MET A 9 31.19 9.77 23.33
N GLU A 10 32.46 9.61 23.66
CA GLU A 10 33.28 8.47 23.24
C GLU A 10 32.63 7.19 23.77
N PHE A 11 32.28 6.27 22.86
CA PHE A 11 31.84 4.93 23.21
C PHE A 11 32.91 3.92 22.79
N ASP A 12 33.22 3.07 23.76
CA ASP A 12 34.18 1.98 23.78
C ASP A 12 34.23 1.13 22.48
N HIS A 13 35.44 0.80 22.04
CA HIS A 13 35.78 0.09 20.81
C HIS A 13 35.70 -1.43 20.97
N SER A 14 34.52 -1.96 21.25
CA SER A 14 34.30 -3.41 21.22
C SER A 14 33.07 -3.80 20.39
N TRP A 15 33.15 -3.56 19.08
CA TRP A 15 32.27 -4.22 18.11
C TRP A 15 32.97 -5.48 17.59
N PRO A 16 32.32 -6.67 17.59
CA PRO A 16 32.92 -7.87 17.03
C PRO A 16 33.09 -7.72 15.52
N GLU A 17 34.28 -8.08 15.00
CA GLU A 17 34.69 -7.99 13.58
C GLU A 17 33.83 -8.83 12.60
N SER A 18 32.75 -9.46 13.05
CA SER A 18 31.88 -10.32 12.25
C SER A 18 30.43 -9.85 12.12
N ALA A 19 30.13 -8.59 12.47
CA ALA A 19 28.82 -8.03 12.16
C ALA A 19 28.68 -7.82 10.64
N GLU A 20 28.11 -8.81 9.95
CA GLU A 20 27.64 -8.67 8.58
C GLU A 20 26.58 -7.57 8.53
N CYS A 21 27.02 -6.35 8.27
CA CYS A 21 26.14 -5.23 8.02
C CYS A 21 25.61 -5.37 6.59
N LEU A 22 24.31 -5.55 6.46
CA LEU A 22 23.62 -5.43 5.17
C LEU A 22 23.80 -3.99 4.67
N THR A 23 24.77 -3.82 3.78
CA THR A 23 25.01 -2.57 3.07
C THR A 23 24.06 -2.54 1.89
N LEU A 24 23.00 -1.73 1.99
CA LEU A 24 22.16 -1.39 0.85
C LEU A 24 22.90 -0.33 0.02
N ASP A 25 23.63 -0.80 -1.00
CA ASP A 25 24.21 0.07 -2.01
C ASP A 25 23.11 0.51 -2.98
N PHE A 26 22.73 1.78 -2.87
CA PHE A 26 21.73 2.41 -3.71
C PHE A 26 22.35 2.99 -5.01
N GLY A 27 23.66 2.87 -5.25
CA GLY A 27 24.29 3.48 -6.41
C GLY A 27 24.22 5.03 -6.39
N PRO A 28 24.75 5.72 -7.41
CA PRO A 28 24.79 7.17 -7.46
C PRO A 28 23.43 7.72 -7.86
N PHE A 29 22.47 7.73 -6.95
CA PHE A 29 21.30 8.58 -7.10
C PHE A 29 21.72 10.03 -6.80
N GLU A 30 21.45 10.96 -7.71
CA GLU A 30 21.36 12.37 -7.33
C GLU A 30 20.22 12.48 -6.31
N THR A 31 20.52 12.35 -5.03
CA THR A 31 19.59 12.71 -3.97
C THR A 31 19.53 14.24 -3.92
N ALA A 32 18.82 14.82 -4.87
CA ALA A 32 18.28 16.15 -4.68
C ALA A 32 17.32 16.06 -3.48
N HIS A 33 17.80 16.34 -2.27
CA HIS A 33 17.03 16.41 -1.02
C HIS A 33 16.04 17.59 -0.99
N ARG A 34 15.55 17.99 -2.16
CA ARG A 34 14.67 19.12 -2.37
C ARG A 34 13.33 18.58 -2.83
N TRP A 35 12.30 18.90 -2.06
CA TRP A 35 10.94 18.80 -2.56
C TRP A 35 10.80 19.66 -3.82
N ARG A 36 10.35 19.02 -4.90
CA ARG A 36 9.98 19.70 -6.13
C ARG A 36 8.48 19.59 -6.30
N ARG A 37 7.82 20.72 -6.53
CA ARG A 37 6.45 20.72 -7.03
C ARG A 37 6.48 20.18 -8.46
N MET A 38 5.75 19.10 -8.73
CA MET A 38 5.55 18.61 -10.09
C MET A 38 4.78 19.67 -10.90
N PRO A 39 5.07 19.82 -12.21
CA PRO A 39 4.31 20.72 -13.07
C PRO A 39 2.80 20.49 -12.93
N GLU A 40 2.01 21.54 -13.13
CA GLU A 40 0.56 21.38 -13.18
C GLU A 40 0.23 20.40 -14.33
N CYS A 41 -0.47 19.31 -14.02
CA CYS A 41 -0.99 18.42 -15.04
C CYS A 41 -2.29 19.04 -15.57
N ASP A 42 -2.32 19.34 -16.86
CA ASP A 42 -3.44 20.03 -17.51
C ASP A 42 -4.71 19.15 -17.66
N GLU A 43 -4.66 17.84 -17.35
CA GLU A 43 -5.79 16.91 -17.54
C GLU A 43 -6.10 15.99 -16.35
N PHE A 44 -7.41 15.69 -16.24
CA PHE A 44 -8.14 14.89 -15.24
C PHE A 44 -7.33 14.35 -14.04
N VAL A 45 -7.23 15.18 -13.02
CA VAL A 45 -6.98 14.74 -11.66
C VAL A 45 -8.33 14.27 -11.13
N GLY A 46 -8.50 12.98 -10.82
CA GLY A 46 -9.72 12.50 -10.17
C GLY A 46 -10.08 13.32 -8.92
N ALA A 47 -11.20 13.02 -8.25
CA ALA A 47 -11.65 13.84 -7.13
C ALA A 47 -10.52 14.09 -6.07
N ARG A 48 -10.42 15.34 -5.59
CA ARG A 48 -9.60 15.70 -4.43
C ARG A 48 -9.93 14.73 -3.30
N ARG A 49 -8.93 14.13 -2.67
CA ARG A 49 -9.17 13.01 -1.75
C ARG A 49 -8.23 12.98 -0.56
N SER A 50 -8.67 12.35 0.53
CA SER A 50 -7.87 12.02 1.72
C SER A 50 -8.00 10.54 2.06
N LYS A 51 -7.11 10.01 2.93
CA LYS A 51 -7.16 8.63 3.48
C LYS A 51 -7.18 7.50 2.43
N HIS A 52 -6.71 7.81 1.22
CA HIS A 52 -6.46 6.86 0.15
C HIS A 52 -5.16 6.10 0.41
N THR A 53 -4.90 5.05 -0.36
CA THR A 53 -3.58 4.42 -0.41
C THR A 53 -2.88 4.72 -1.73
N VAL A 54 -1.55 4.69 -1.70
CA VAL A 54 -0.69 4.93 -2.86
C VAL A 54 0.36 3.84 -2.93
N ILE A 55 0.60 3.32 -4.13
CA ILE A 55 1.66 2.34 -4.41
C ILE A 55 2.40 2.71 -5.69
N ALA A 56 3.68 2.35 -5.79
CA ALA A 56 4.51 2.57 -6.97
C ALA A 56 4.81 1.24 -7.64
N TYR A 57 4.41 1.08 -8.91
CA TYR A 57 4.63 -0.14 -9.68
C TYR A 57 5.19 0.19 -11.06
N LYS A 58 6.42 -0.26 -11.34
CA LYS A 58 7.18 0.09 -12.55
C LYS A 58 7.26 1.62 -12.71
N ASP A 59 6.99 2.13 -13.92
CA ASP A 59 7.05 3.56 -14.25
C ASP A 59 5.76 4.32 -13.88
N ALA A 60 4.97 3.82 -12.92
CA ALA A 60 3.70 4.42 -12.57
C ALA A 60 3.41 4.44 -11.06
N VAL A 61 2.67 5.45 -10.64
CA VAL A 61 2.11 5.58 -9.29
C VAL A 61 0.61 5.33 -9.36
N PHE A 62 0.09 4.48 -8.48
CA PHE A 62 -1.33 4.16 -8.41
C PHE A 62 -1.93 4.69 -7.12
N VAL A 63 -3.15 5.23 -7.22
CA VAL A 63 -3.91 5.75 -6.08
C VAL A 63 -5.25 5.05 -6.03
N PHE A 64 -5.60 4.45 -4.89
CA PHE A 64 -6.86 3.73 -4.73
C PHE A 64 -7.68 4.30 -3.56
N GLY A 65 -8.98 4.47 -3.83
CA GLY A 65 -10.00 4.82 -2.85
C GLY A 65 -9.77 6.17 -2.15
N GLY A 66 -10.10 6.21 -0.86
CA GLY A 66 -10.16 7.43 -0.05
C GLY A 66 -11.55 8.06 -0.03
N ASP A 67 -11.64 9.29 0.48
CA ASP A 67 -12.86 10.09 0.44
C ASP A 67 -12.59 11.51 -0.09
N ASN A 68 -13.60 12.11 -0.73
CA ASN A 68 -13.53 13.50 -1.23
C ASN A 68 -14.29 14.51 -0.35
N GLY A 69 -14.55 14.16 0.91
CA GLY A 69 -15.39 14.95 1.83
C GLY A 69 -16.89 14.89 1.56
N LYS A 70 -17.36 14.18 0.51
CA LYS A 70 -18.79 13.89 0.24
C LYS A 70 -19.08 12.41 0.07
N HIS A 71 -18.20 11.69 -0.62
CA HIS A 71 -18.35 10.28 -0.92
C HIS A 71 -17.02 9.56 -0.71
N MET A 72 -17.11 8.29 -0.31
CA MET A 72 -16.00 7.36 -0.45
C MET A 72 -15.78 7.05 -1.94
N LEU A 73 -14.56 6.69 -2.30
CA LEU A 73 -14.14 6.41 -3.67
C LEU A 73 -13.64 4.98 -3.80
N ASN A 74 -13.73 4.40 -5.00
CA ASN A 74 -13.09 3.14 -5.38
C ASN A 74 -12.49 3.19 -6.79
N ASP A 75 -12.24 4.40 -7.31
CA ASP A 75 -11.49 4.53 -8.55
C ASP A 75 -10.00 4.21 -8.31
N LEU A 76 -9.39 3.56 -9.32
CA LEU A 76 -7.96 3.34 -9.38
C LEU A 76 -7.36 4.36 -10.35
N LEU A 77 -6.68 5.36 -9.81
CA LEU A 77 -5.95 6.34 -10.61
C LEU A 77 -4.54 5.83 -10.87
N ARG A 78 -4.00 6.23 -12.01
CA ARG A 78 -2.62 5.95 -12.44
C ARG A 78 -1.97 7.27 -12.86
N PHE A 79 -0.79 7.53 -12.34
CA PHE A 79 0.11 8.56 -12.81
C PHE A 79 1.26 7.89 -13.55
N ASP A 80 1.44 8.22 -14.83
CA ASP A 80 2.57 7.75 -15.63
C ASP A 80 3.75 8.71 -15.44
N VAL A 81 4.86 8.19 -14.89
CA VAL A 81 6.00 9.02 -14.47
C VAL A 81 6.77 9.56 -15.66
N LYS A 82 6.82 8.82 -16.76
CA LYS A 82 7.53 9.24 -17.99
C LYS A 82 6.78 10.36 -18.69
N ASP A 83 5.46 10.22 -18.78
CA ASP A 83 4.60 11.15 -19.50
C ASP A 83 4.12 12.32 -18.62
N ASN A 84 4.38 12.27 -17.30
CA ASN A 84 3.86 13.22 -16.32
C ASN A 84 2.35 13.42 -16.44
N SER A 85 1.62 12.34 -16.68
CA SER A 85 0.18 12.40 -16.98
C SER A 85 -0.63 11.55 -16.01
N TRP A 86 -1.79 12.07 -15.62
CA TRP A 86 -2.79 11.33 -14.86
C TRP A 86 -3.78 10.63 -15.78
N GLY A 87 -4.25 9.48 -15.34
CA GLY A 87 -5.34 8.75 -15.98
C GLY A 87 -6.03 7.81 -15.00
N ARG A 88 -7.10 7.17 -15.46
CA ARG A 88 -7.68 6.02 -14.78
C ARG A 88 -6.96 4.76 -15.23
N ALA A 89 -6.61 3.90 -14.27
CA ALA A 89 -6.14 2.57 -14.61
C ALA A 89 -7.28 1.80 -15.30
N PHE A 90 -6.92 0.95 -16.27
CA PHE A 90 -7.86 0.00 -16.85
C PHE A 90 -8.28 -1.02 -15.79
N THR A 91 -9.58 -1.19 -15.60
CA THR A 91 -10.10 -2.13 -14.59
C THR A 91 -11.16 -3.07 -15.18
N THR A 92 -11.11 -4.33 -14.77
CA THR A 92 -12.12 -5.35 -15.01
C THR A 92 -12.42 -6.12 -13.72
N GLY A 93 -13.46 -6.96 -13.72
CA GLY A 93 -13.93 -7.63 -12.51
C GLY A 93 -14.67 -6.68 -11.57
N VAL A 94 -14.81 -7.08 -10.31
CA VAL A 94 -15.51 -6.29 -9.29
C VAL A 94 -14.46 -5.67 -8.35
N PRO A 95 -14.25 -4.35 -8.37
CA PRO A 95 -13.33 -3.70 -7.46
C PRO A 95 -13.89 -3.73 -6.03
N PRO A 96 -13.04 -3.48 -5.01
CA PRO A 96 -13.50 -3.25 -3.66
C PRO A 96 -14.57 -2.14 -3.64
N ALA A 97 -15.58 -2.28 -2.77
CA ALA A 97 -16.56 -1.22 -2.53
C ALA A 97 -15.86 0.09 -2.11
N PRO A 98 -16.43 1.28 -2.43
CA PRO A 98 -15.88 2.58 -2.02
C PRO A 98 -15.43 2.61 -0.57
N ARG A 99 -14.17 2.97 -0.33
CA ARG A 99 -13.54 2.82 0.99
C ARG A 99 -12.39 3.78 1.27
N TYR A 100 -12.15 4.05 2.55
CA TYR A 100 -10.98 4.78 3.05
C TYR A 100 -10.29 4.06 4.23
N HIS A 101 -9.09 4.53 4.61
CA HIS A 101 -8.25 3.92 5.68
C HIS A 101 -7.99 2.42 5.48
N HIS A 102 -8.03 1.94 4.24
CA HIS A 102 -7.56 0.60 3.89
C HIS A 102 -6.03 0.61 3.77
N SER A 103 -5.44 -0.57 3.68
CA SER A 103 -4.01 -0.74 3.36
C SER A 103 -3.85 -1.27 1.93
N ALA A 104 -2.78 -0.88 1.26
CA ALA A 104 -2.40 -1.45 -0.03
C ALA A 104 -0.90 -1.76 -0.08
N VAL A 105 -0.56 -2.90 -0.67
CA VAL A 105 0.83 -3.34 -0.89
C VAL A 105 0.99 -3.93 -2.28
N ILE A 106 2.22 -3.98 -2.77
CA ILE A 106 2.55 -4.69 -4.00
C ILE A 106 3.25 -6.00 -3.63
N HIS A 107 2.88 -7.06 -4.32
CA HIS A 107 3.68 -8.28 -4.35
C HIS A 107 3.72 -8.78 -5.80
N GLU A 108 4.93 -8.95 -6.33
CA GLU A 108 5.19 -9.30 -7.73
C GLU A 108 4.43 -8.40 -8.72
N ASN A 109 3.44 -8.98 -9.40
CA ASN A 109 2.71 -8.38 -10.52
C ASN A 109 1.26 -8.02 -10.14
N SER A 110 1.01 -7.87 -8.84
CA SER A 110 -0.29 -7.54 -8.28
C SER A 110 -0.21 -6.51 -7.15
N MET A 111 -1.26 -5.70 -7.04
CA MET A 111 -1.54 -4.88 -5.86
C MET A 111 -2.57 -5.60 -5.00
N PHE A 112 -2.33 -5.65 -3.69
CA PHE A 112 -3.26 -6.19 -2.70
C PHE A 112 -3.84 -5.07 -1.87
N VAL A 113 -5.16 -5.06 -1.69
CA VAL A 113 -5.90 -4.10 -0.87
C VAL A 113 -6.61 -4.86 0.25
N PHE A 114 -6.40 -4.45 1.49
CA PHE A 114 -6.99 -5.11 2.65
C PHE A 114 -7.77 -4.13 3.53
N GLY A 115 -8.99 -4.54 3.88
CA GLY A 115 -9.83 -3.90 4.90
C GLY A 115 -10.23 -2.45 4.59
N GLY A 116 -10.25 -1.62 5.64
CA GLY A 116 -10.74 -0.24 5.62
C GLY A 116 -12.22 -0.12 5.96
N TYR A 117 -12.77 1.08 5.80
CA TYR A 117 -14.17 1.38 6.08
C TYR A 117 -14.94 1.61 4.78
N THR A 118 -16.15 1.03 4.70
CA THR A 118 -17.13 1.29 3.64
C THR A 118 -18.42 1.86 4.24
N GLY A 119 -19.22 2.60 3.46
CA GLY A 119 -20.51 3.13 3.92
C GLY A 119 -20.71 4.59 3.53
N ASP A 120 -21.50 5.32 4.34
CA ASP A 120 -21.67 6.77 4.23
C ASP A 120 -20.69 7.49 5.17
N ILE A 121 -20.01 8.51 4.65
CA ILE A 121 -19.04 9.31 5.42
C ILE A 121 -19.70 10.31 6.36
N HIS A 122 -20.99 10.61 6.19
CA HIS A 122 -21.70 11.62 6.98
C HIS A 122 -22.12 11.15 8.37
N SER A 123 -22.06 9.84 8.64
CA SER A 123 -22.31 9.28 9.96
C SER A 123 -21.43 8.07 10.26
N ASN A 124 -20.70 8.11 11.38
CA ASN A 124 -19.89 6.99 11.86
C ASN A 124 -20.72 5.72 12.10
N SER A 125 -22.02 5.85 12.40
CA SER A 125 -22.92 4.70 12.59
C SER A 125 -23.11 3.86 11.32
N ASN A 126 -22.86 4.46 10.15
CA ASN A 126 -23.05 3.82 8.85
C ASN A 126 -21.74 3.22 8.30
N LEU A 127 -20.65 3.33 9.05
CA LEU A 127 -19.36 2.78 8.66
C LEU A 127 -19.30 1.29 9.00
N THR A 128 -19.00 0.49 7.98
CA THR A 128 -18.71 -0.94 8.14
C THR A 128 -17.22 -1.16 7.97
N ASN A 129 -16.57 -1.69 9.02
CA ASN A 129 -15.19 -2.16 8.95
C ASN A 129 -15.12 -3.41 8.08
N LYS A 130 -14.09 -3.51 7.24
CA LYS A 130 -13.87 -4.65 6.35
C LYS A 130 -12.63 -5.42 6.75
N ASN A 131 -12.68 -6.73 6.52
CA ASN A 131 -11.58 -7.68 6.63
C ASN A 131 -11.38 -8.45 5.31
N ASP A 132 -11.88 -7.90 4.20
CA ASP A 132 -11.76 -8.47 2.87
C ASP A 132 -10.37 -8.20 2.29
N LEU A 133 -9.89 -9.12 1.46
CA LEU A 133 -8.64 -8.99 0.70
C LEU A 133 -8.97 -8.98 -0.78
N PHE A 134 -8.51 -7.96 -1.48
CA PHE A 134 -8.64 -7.82 -2.92
C PHE A 134 -7.27 -7.80 -3.58
N GLU A 135 -7.18 -8.40 -4.76
CA GLU A 135 -6.02 -8.37 -5.63
C GLU A 135 -6.39 -7.64 -6.92
N TYR A 136 -5.56 -6.68 -7.32
CA TYR A 136 -5.57 -6.09 -8.64
C TYR A 136 -4.36 -6.57 -9.42
N LYS A 137 -4.61 -7.28 -10.53
CA LYS A 137 -3.55 -7.83 -11.39
C LYS A 137 -3.13 -6.79 -12.42
N PHE A 138 -1.90 -6.30 -12.34
CA PHE A 138 -1.43 -5.22 -13.22
C PHE A 138 -1.42 -5.61 -14.71
N THR A 139 -1.24 -6.89 -15.03
CA THR A 139 -1.19 -7.39 -16.41
C THR A 139 -2.54 -7.38 -17.12
N SER A 140 -3.62 -7.70 -16.41
CA SER A 140 -4.97 -7.81 -16.98
C SER A 140 -5.90 -6.67 -16.56
N GLY A 141 -5.50 -5.86 -15.58
CA GLY A 141 -6.36 -4.88 -14.93
C GLY A 141 -7.50 -5.50 -14.12
N GLN A 142 -7.41 -6.79 -13.78
CA GLN A 142 -8.53 -7.50 -13.14
C GLN A 142 -8.48 -7.37 -11.62
N TRP A 143 -9.63 -7.04 -11.03
CA TRP A 143 -9.87 -7.18 -9.59
C TRP A 143 -10.42 -8.57 -9.24
N VAL A 144 -9.88 -9.15 -8.17
CA VAL A 144 -10.30 -10.44 -7.62
C VAL A 144 -10.44 -10.30 -6.09
N GLU A 145 -11.59 -10.66 -5.55
CA GLU A 145 -11.77 -10.82 -4.10
C GLU A 145 -11.26 -12.21 -3.69
N TRP A 146 -10.36 -12.23 -2.72
CA TRP A 146 -9.85 -13.47 -2.11
C TRP A 146 -10.81 -13.93 -1.03
N LYS A 147 -11.35 -15.13 -1.18
CA LYS A 147 -12.20 -15.79 -0.18
C LYS A 147 -11.39 -16.79 0.60
N PHE A 148 -11.37 -16.64 1.92
CA PHE A 148 -10.73 -17.60 2.82
C PHE A 148 -11.79 -18.55 3.36
N GLU A 149 -11.68 -19.82 2.99
CA GLU A 149 -12.40 -20.89 3.68
C GLU A 149 -11.51 -21.35 4.85
N GLY A 150 -11.99 -21.16 6.08
CA GLY A 150 -11.26 -21.60 7.26
C GLY A 150 -11.08 -23.10 7.24
N LYS A 151 -9.84 -23.59 7.11
CA LYS A 151 -9.52 -24.95 7.57
C LYS A 151 -9.56 -24.92 9.08
N ASP A 152 -10.47 -25.70 9.67
CA ASP A 152 -10.45 -25.95 11.11
C ASP A 152 -9.09 -26.57 11.48
N ILE A 153 -8.28 -25.82 12.22
CA ILE A 153 -6.90 -26.18 12.57
C ILE A 153 -6.87 -27.16 13.75
N SER A 154 -8.04 -27.55 14.27
CA SER A 154 -8.20 -28.57 15.30
C SER A 154 -7.57 -29.91 14.90
N CYS A 155 -7.51 -30.23 13.61
CA CYS A 155 -6.87 -31.45 13.10
C CYS A 155 -5.33 -31.40 13.12
N CYS A 156 -4.71 -30.21 13.13
CA CYS A 156 -3.25 -30.07 13.09
C CYS A 156 -2.59 -30.12 14.48
N LEU A 157 -3.38 -30.09 15.56
CA LEU A 157 -2.88 -30.14 16.94
C LEU A 157 -2.97 -31.54 17.59
N MET A 158 -3.48 -32.54 16.88
CA MET A 158 -3.58 -33.91 17.39
C MET A 158 -2.51 -34.82 16.77
N ASN A 159 -1.24 -34.54 17.08
CA ASN A 159 -0.23 -35.59 17.13
C ASN A 159 0.08 -35.85 18.61
N PRO A 160 -0.53 -36.86 19.26
CA PRO A 160 0.04 -37.40 20.47
C PRO A 160 1.39 -37.99 20.09
N VAL A 161 2.47 -37.45 20.68
CA VAL A 161 3.75 -38.13 20.74
C VAL A 161 3.48 -39.52 21.32
N LYS A 162 3.54 -40.54 20.46
CA LYS A 162 3.70 -41.93 20.87
C LYS A 162 5.12 -42.35 20.52
N ASP A 163 5.79 -42.79 21.58
CA ASP A 163 6.93 -43.71 21.64
C ASP A 163 8.31 -43.14 21.27
N VAL A 164 9.18 -42.94 22.28
CA VAL A 164 10.07 -43.98 22.84
C VAL A 164 10.20 -43.80 24.35
#